data_AF-A0A7M3MRK0-F1
#
_entry.id   AF-A0A7M3MRK0-F1
#
_cell.length_a   1.000
_cell.length_b   1.000
_cell.length_c   1.000
_cell.angle_alpha   90.00
_cell.angle_beta   90.00
_cell.angle_gamma   90.00
#
_symmetry.space_group_name_H-M   'P 1'
#
loop_
_entity.id
_entity.type
_entity.pdbx_description
1 polymer ?
#
loop_
_entity_poly.entity_id
_entity_poly.type
_entity_poly.pdbx_seq_one_letter_code
_entity_poly.pdbx_strand_id
1 'polypeptide(L)'
;MVSTRAADRLRAFEAVTSRVETAGIPYVLSGGTLLGAVRDGALIPHDPDFDLEFDRDDEARVRALQDDLAALGIELRVKQRNGIGLADGRPGPDGGCHASNLQVYADGRHVGDLLFFTMFDDGIARRYDAATRTLYNPRMMIPAWYLEEPRTARIGTRSYPVVRDAALVLEVTYGPDWRRPIAPGDFTAGSNPRSGAVYDKPTERLIEHALAQGWDGDYRDRPSWPPRVTYVNSHAARRWVFRHEPELVSTDILTRAHRLAGRDRAAGLRAHHQRRLDAIAIGQAFAAAEARWQRTQHRRSREERQVLEAELAEFRAREAERRHRRRWLRRLRRPVRSLQNLRARRRRR
;
A
#
# COMPACT_ATOMS: atom_id res chain seq x y z
N MET A 1 30.24 -9.27 23.75
CA MET A 1 29.59 -8.00 24.11
C MET A 1 28.48 -7.73 23.11
N VAL A 2 27.22 -7.69 23.56
CA VAL A 2 26.12 -7.19 22.72
C VAL A 2 26.42 -5.73 22.40
N SER A 3 26.35 -5.33 21.14
CA SER A 3 26.51 -3.91 20.77
C SER A 3 25.50 -3.09 21.57
N THR A 4 25.94 -1.98 22.17
CA THR A 4 25.05 -1.05 22.90
C THR A 4 23.79 -0.73 22.10
N ARG A 5 23.90 -0.66 20.77
CA ARG A 5 22.78 -0.45 19.85
C ARG A 5 21.66 -1.51 19.94
N ALA A 6 22.01 -2.79 20.03
CA ALA A 6 21.01 -3.85 20.09
C ALA A 6 20.28 -3.86 21.44
N ALA A 7 21.00 -3.55 22.53
CA ALA A 7 20.42 -3.38 23.85
C ALA A 7 19.49 -2.16 23.92
N ASP A 8 19.91 -1.01 23.36
CA ASP A 8 19.09 0.21 23.28
C ASP A 8 17.80 -0.03 22.50
N ARG A 9 17.88 -0.73 21.37
CA ARG A 9 16.70 -1.09 20.57
C ARG A 9 15.75 -2.00 21.33
N LEU A 10 16.27 -3.05 21.99
CA LEU A 10 15.43 -3.97 22.77
C LEU A 10 14.73 -3.24 23.93
N ARG A 11 15.47 -2.37 24.65
CA ARG A 11 14.91 -1.53 25.71
C ARG A 11 13.77 -0.65 25.20
N ALA A 12 13.99 0.04 24.07
CA ALA A 12 12.96 0.89 23.46
C ALA A 12 11.74 0.09 23.00
N PHE A 13 11.96 -1.08 22.38
CA PHE A 13 10.90 -2.00 21.99
C PHE A 13 10.05 -2.45 23.19
N GLU A 14 10.68 -2.88 24.28
CA GLU A 14 9.99 -3.34 25.49
C GLU A 14 9.21 -2.23 26.19
N ALA A 15 9.77 -1.02 26.21
CA ALA A 15 9.12 0.16 26.77
C ALA A 15 7.89 0.59 25.95
N VAL A 16 8.02 0.68 24.62
CA VAL A 16 6.89 1.02 23.74
C VAL A 16 5.79 -0.01 23.84
N THR A 17 6.12 -1.31 23.71
CA THR A 17 5.14 -2.39 23.80
C THR A 17 4.44 -2.41 25.16
N SER A 18 5.17 -2.26 26.26
CA SER A 18 4.58 -2.17 27.61
C SER A 18 3.58 -1.01 27.75
N ARG A 19 3.87 0.17 27.18
CA ARG A 19 2.96 1.33 27.24
C ARG A 19 1.70 1.14 26.40
N VAL A 20 1.83 0.60 25.18
CA VAL A 20 0.63 0.34 24.35
C VAL A 20 -0.23 -0.78 24.94
N GLU A 21 0.38 -1.81 25.53
CA GLU A 21 -0.33 -2.88 26.24
C GLU A 21 -1.08 -2.34 27.46
N THR A 22 -0.41 -1.52 28.29
CA THR A 22 -1.01 -0.88 29.47
C THR A 22 -2.19 0.02 29.09
N ALA A 23 -2.09 0.72 27.96
CA ALA A 23 -3.14 1.59 27.45
C ALA A 23 -4.27 0.84 26.70
N GLY A 24 -4.17 -0.49 26.59
CA GLY A 24 -5.15 -1.30 25.86
C GLY A 24 -5.24 -0.92 24.38
N ILE A 25 -4.12 -0.58 23.74
CA ILE A 25 -4.04 -0.25 22.32
C ILE A 25 -3.60 -1.50 21.56
N PRO A 26 -4.47 -2.08 20.71
CA PRO A 26 -4.11 -3.26 19.91
C PRO A 26 -2.98 -2.96 18.92
N TYR A 27 -2.08 -3.93 18.76
CA TYR A 27 -1.01 -3.88 17.78
C TYR A 27 -0.58 -5.29 17.39
N VAL A 28 0.21 -5.41 16.32
CA VAL A 28 0.90 -6.65 15.95
C VAL A 28 2.35 -6.35 15.56
N LEU A 29 3.24 -7.33 15.76
CA LEU A 29 4.58 -7.27 15.17
C LEU A 29 4.47 -7.35 13.64
N SER A 30 5.31 -6.59 12.93
CA SER A 30 5.37 -6.62 11.46
C SER A 30 6.82 -6.65 10.97
N GLY A 31 7.03 -6.76 9.66
CA GLY A 31 8.35 -6.61 9.03
C GLY A 31 9.42 -7.53 9.63
N GLY A 32 10.63 -6.96 9.81
CA GLY A 32 11.78 -7.69 10.34
C GLY A 32 11.60 -8.11 11.80
N THR A 33 10.76 -7.39 12.55
CA THR A 33 10.42 -7.73 13.93
C THR A 33 9.57 -8.98 14.03
N LEU A 34 8.55 -9.11 13.18
CA LEU A 34 7.76 -10.34 13.05
C LEU A 34 8.65 -11.52 12.63
N LEU A 35 9.52 -11.29 11.63
CA LEU A 35 10.45 -12.30 11.14
C LEU A 35 11.36 -12.82 12.27
N GLY A 36 11.98 -11.93 13.03
CA GLY A 36 12.83 -12.29 14.16
C GLY A 36 12.08 -13.04 15.25
N ALA A 37 10.88 -12.58 15.62
CA ALA A 37 10.06 -13.23 16.66
C ALA A 37 9.68 -14.67 16.29
N VAL A 38 9.25 -14.90 15.04
CA VAL A 38 8.78 -16.22 14.59
C VAL A 38 9.95 -17.15 14.26
N ARG A 39 11.04 -16.63 13.68
CA ARG A 39 12.18 -17.44 13.25
C ARG A 39 13.16 -17.72 14.38
N ASP A 40 13.54 -16.68 15.11
CA ASP A 40 14.69 -16.69 16.02
C ASP A 40 14.29 -16.55 17.50
N GLY A 41 13.03 -16.18 17.77
CA GLY A 41 12.59 -15.85 19.13
C GLY A 41 13.27 -14.58 19.68
N ALA A 42 13.75 -13.69 18.80
CA ALA A 42 14.54 -12.51 19.13
C ALA A 42 14.41 -11.40 18.08
N LEU A 43 14.82 -10.17 18.40
CA LEU A 43 15.03 -9.15 17.36
C LEU A 43 16.25 -9.53 16.51
N ILE A 44 16.16 -9.36 15.19
CA ILE A 44 17.27 -9.66 14.27
C ILE A 44 18.47 -8.77 14.62
N PRO A 45 19.65 -9.31 14.97
CA PRO A 45 20.75 -8.51 15.54
C PRO A 45 21.23 -7.36 14.66
N HIS A 46 21.20 -7.54 13.33
CA HIS A 46 21.69 -6.56 12.35
C HIS A 46 20.60 -5.66 11.74
N ASP A 47 19.33 -5.90 12.05
CA ASP A 47 18.22 -5.03 11.63
C ASP A 47 18.31 -3.72 12.43
N PRO A 48 18.26 -2.51 11.86
CA PRO A 48 18.51 -1.29 12.63
C PRO A 48 17.34 -0.89 13.54
N ASP A 49 16.12 -1.29 13.22
CA ASP A 49 14.88 -0.85 13.87
C ASP A 49 13.94 -2.03 14.21
N PHE A 50 12.85 -1.72 14.93
CA PHE A 50 11.71 -2.62 15.08
C PHE A 50 10.46 -2.03 14.42
N ASP A 51 9.51 -2.88 13.99
CA ASP A 51 8.29 -2.48 13.30
C ASP A 51 7.05 -2.98 14.05
N LEU A 52 6.15 -2.06 14.42
CA LEU A 52 4.83 -2.38 14.98
C LEU A 52 3.73 -1.86 14.06
N GLU A 53 2.65 -2.63 13.89
CA GLU A 53 1.46 -2.22 13.13
C GLU A 53 0.25 -1.97 14.04
N PHE A 54 -0.47 -0.87 13.80
CA PHE A 54 -1.64 -0.41 14.52
C PHE A 54 -2.79 -0.07 13.56
N ASP A 55 -4.03 -0.14 14.03
CA ASP A 55 -5.15 0.49 13.32
C ASP A 55 -4.95 2.01 13.34
N ARG A 56 -5.23 2.65 12.20
CA ARG A 56 -5.24 4.12 12.03
C ARG A 56 -6.08 4.79 13.10
N ASP A 57 -7.19 4.19 13.49
CA ASP A 57 -8.13 4.78 14.45
C ASP A 57 -7.48 4.93 15.85
N ASP A 58 -6.39 4.19 16.13
CA ASP A 58 -5.63 4.28 17.37
C ASP A 58 -4.45 5.28 17.33
N GLU A 59 -4.20 5.95 16.20
CA GLU A 59 -3.04 6.84 16.03
C GLU A 59 -2.99 7.95 17.10
N ALA A 60 -4.14 8.59 17.39
CA ALA A 60 -4.21 9.62 18.42
C ALA A 60 -3.90 9.06 19.82
N ARG A 61 -4.34 7.84 20.13
CA ARG A 61 -4.06 7.17 21.41
C ARG A 61 -2.58 6.82 21.55
N VAL A 62 -1.94 6.34 20.48
CA VAL A 62 -0.50 6.06 20.46
C VAL A 62 0.30 7.35 20.67
N ARG A 63 -0.09 8.45 20.01
CA ARG A 63 0.56 9.77 20.18
C ARG A 63 0.44 10.30 21.60
N ALA A 64 -0.68 10.04 22.27
CA ALA A 64 -0.88 10.45 23.66
C ALA A 64 0.10 9.78 24.64
N LEU A 65 0.77 8.69 24.26
CA LEU A 65 1.82 8.04 25.06
C LEU A 65 3.17 8.77 25.03
N GLN A 66 3.30 9.87 24.28
CA GLN A 66 4.57 10.59 24.12
C GLN A 66 5.20 10.99 25.46
N ASP A 67 4.43 11.53 26.40
CA ASP A 67 4.99 11.99 27.68
C ASP A 67 5.48 10.83 28.55
N ASP A 68 4.71 9.73 28.60
CA ASP A 68 5.08 8.50 29.31
C ASP A 68 6.34 7.84 28.73
N LEU A 69 6.51 7.92 27.40
CA LEU A 69 7.70 7.43 26.71
C LEU A 69 8.89 8.36 26.88
N ALA A 70 8.68 9.67 26.87
CA ALA A 70 9.73 10.67 27.08
C ALA A 70 10.36 10.52 28.47
N ALA A 71 9.55 10.20 29.49
CA ALA A 71 10.04 9.88 30.83
C ALA A 71 10.99 8.66 30.88
N LEU A 72 10.98 7.81 29.85
CA LEU A 72 11.87 6.66 29.67
C LEU A 72 13.01 6.94 28.68
N GLY A 73 13.19 8.19 28.26
CA GLY A 73 14.20 8.58 27.26
C GLY A 73 13.83 8.17 25.83
N ILE A 74 12.52 7.98 25.55
CA ILE A 74 12.00 7.58 24.23
C ILE A 74 11.17 8.71 23.62
N GLU A 75 11.45 9.05 22.37
CA GLU A 75 10.75 10.10 21.63
C GLU A 75 10.04 9.54 20.41
N LEU A 76 8.78 9.92 20.19
CA LEU A 76 8.04 9.64 18.96
C LEU A 76 8.11 10.86 18.04
N ARG A 77 8.56 10.64 16.80
CA ARG A 77 8.60 11.69 15.76
C ARG A 77 7.73 11.32 14.57
N VAL A 78 7.07 12.30 13.98
CA VAL A 78 6.30 12.07 12.74
C VAL A 78 7.26 11.91 11.56
N LYS A 79 7.14 10.81 10.83
CA LYS A 79 7.96 10.53 9.64
C LYS A 79 7.43 11.29 8.43
N GLN A 80 7.98 12.45 8.11
CA GLN A 80 7.64 13.12 6.86
C GLN A 80 8.27 12.39 5.66
N ARG A 81 7.52 12.18 4.58
CA ARG A 81 8.04 11.56 3.34
C ARG A 81 7.51 12.28 2.13
N ASN A 82 8.36 12.61 1.18
CA ASN A 82 7.91 13.30 -0.03
C ASN A 82 7.02 12.36 -0.85
N GLY A 83 5.72 12.67 -0.91
CA GLY A 83 4.78 11.97 -1.76
C GLY A 83 5.04 12.33 -3.22
N ILE A 84 4.86 11.35 -4.10
CA ILE A 84 4.84 11.59 -5.55
C ILE A 84 3.41 11.42 -6.06
N GLY A 85 2.99 12.28 -6.97
CA GLY A 85 1.70 12.24 -7.62
C GLY A 85 1.51 10.90 -8.31
N LEU A 86 0.41 10.21 -8.00
CA LEU A 86 0.11 8.93 -8.60
C LEU A 86 -0.04 9.08 -10.13
N ALA A 87 -0.73 10.14 -10.58
CA ALA A 87 -0.97 10.38 -11.99
C ALA A 87 0.31 10.78 -12.77
N ASP A 88 1.03 11.80 -12.33
CA ASP A 88 2.08 12.47 -13.08
C ASP A 88 3.51 12.18 -12.58
N GLY A 89 3.66 11.51 -11.44
CA GLY A 89 4.95 11.21 -10.82
C GLY A 89 5.66 12.42 -10.23
N ARG A 90 5.04 13.61 -10.21
CA ARG A 90 5.67 14.83 -9.69
C ARG A 90 5.64 14.86 -8.16
N PRO A 91 6.60 15.52 -7.49
CA PRO A 91 6.50 15.75 -6.05
C PRO A 91 5.18 16.42 -5.67
N GLY A 92 4.63 16.08 -4.50
CA GLY A 92 3.44 16.75 -3.96
C GLY A 92 3.65 18.27 -3.76
N PRO A 93 2.57 19.06 -3.76
CA PRO A 93 2.60 20.53 -3.78
C PRO A 93 3.34 21.16 -2.59
N ASP A 94 3.39 20.47 -1.44
CA ASP A 94 4.07 20.97 -0.23
C ASP A 94 5.49 20.39 -0.07
N GLY A 95 6.04 19.76 -1.11
CA GLY A 95 7.34 19.07 -1.06
C GLY A 95 7.32 17.79 -0.21
N GLY A 96 6.34 17.61 0.67
CA GLY A 96 6.15 16.49 1.57
C GLY A 96 4.75 15.87 1.43
N CYS A 97 4.66 14.57 1.61
CA CYS A 97 3.46 13.94 2.13
C CYS A 97 3.72 13.61 3.61
N HIS A 98 2.76 13.83 4.48
CA HIS A 98 2.89 13.38 5.86
C HIS A 98 2.64 11.88 5.86
N ALA A 99 3.69 11.07 5.76
CA ALA A 99 3.53 9.67 6.08
C ALA A 99 3.20 9.58 7.56
N SER A 100 2.03 9.07 7.84
CA SER A 100 1.44 8.94 9.16
C SER A 100 2.11 7.87 10.03
N ASN A 101 3.40 7.59 9.82
CA ASN A 101 4.13 6.66 10.65
C ASN A 101 4.81 7.48 11.74
N LEU A 102 4.91 6.89 12.93
CA LEU A 102 5.75 7.44 14.00
C LEU A 102 7.09 6.72 13.98
N GLN A 103 8.18 7.47 14.15
CA GLN A 103 9.50 6.92 14.37
C GLN A 103 9.80 6.97 15.85
N VAL A 104 10.28 5.86 16.39
CA VAL A 104 10.74 5.75 17.76
C VAL A 104 12.22 6.10 17.80
N TYR A 105 12.57 7.06 18.66
CA TYR A 105 13.93 7.46 18.92
C TYR A 105 14.30 7.14 20.38
N ALA A 106 15.50 6.62 20.59
CA ALA A 106 16.11 6.47 21.91
C ALA A 106 17.51 7.09 21.85
N ASP A 107 17.84 7.96 22.81
CA ASP A 107 19.12 8.68 22.86
C ASP A 107 19.46 9.39 21.52
N GLY A 108 18.44 10.00 20.91
CA GLY A 108 18.53 10.71 19.63
C GLY A 108 18.71 9.82 18.39
N ARG A 109 18.66 8.50 18.52
CA ARG A 109 18.80 7.54 17.41
C ARG A 109 17.47 6.88 17.08
N HIS A 110 17.19 6.73 15.79
CA HIS A 110 16.03 5.97 15.32
C HIS A 110 16.22 4.48 15.62
N VAL A 111 15.24 3.87 16.29
CA VAL A 111 15.27 2.47 16.75
C VAL A 111 13.99 1.71 16.43
N GLY A 112 12.94 2.36 15.91
CA GLY A 112 11.67 1.72 15.59
C GLY A 112 10.76 2.54 14.70
N ASP A 113 9.85 1.89 13.99
CA ASP A 113 8.77 2.48 13.21
C ASP A 113 7.43 1.95 13.74
N LEU A 114 6.50 2.86 14.07
CA LEU A 114 5.10 2.56 14.35
C LEU A 114 4.28 2.88 13.09
N LEU A 115 3.68 1.84 12.53
CA LEU A 115 3.06 1.83 11.22
C LEU A 115 1.55 1.73 11.40
N PHE A 116 0.80 2.48 10.63
CA PHE A 116 -0.65 2.55 10.76
C PHE A 116 -1.32 2.10 9.46
N PHE A 117 -2.28 1.20 9.58
CA PHE A 117 -3.12 0.75 8.49
C PHE A 117 -4.55 1.28 8.67
N THR A 118 -5.22 1.57 7.56
CA THR A 118 -6.65 1.78 7.52
C THR A 118 -7.29 0.49 7.04
N MET A 119 -8.25 -0.02 7.81
CA MET A 119 -9.13 -1.08 7.36
C MET A 119 -10.18 -0.50 6.40
N PHE A 120 -10.41 -1.14 5.26
CA PHE A 120 -11.43 -0.73 4.30
C PHE A 120 -12.59 -1.73 4.28
N ASP A 121 -13.70 -1.34 3.64
CA ASP A 121 -14.92 -2.15 3.55
C ASP A 121 -14.79 -3.45 2.74
N ASP A 122 -13.72 -3.58 1.95
CA ASP A 122 -13.31 -4.82 1.29
C ASP A 122 -12.47 -5.74 2.18
N GLY A 123 -12.28 -5.36 3.45
CA GLY A 123 -11.57 -6.12 4.45
C GLY A 123 -10.06 -6.19 4.24
N ILE A 124 -9.49 -5.38 3.35
CA ILE A 124 -8.04 -5.33 3.18
C ILE A 124 -7.47 -4.12 3.92
N ALA A 125 -6.57 -4.38 4.86
CA ALA A 125 -5.82 -3.35 5.56
C ALA A 125 -4.74 -2.78 4.66
N ARG A 126 -4.68 -1.44 4.57
CA ARG A 126 -3.71 -0.73 3.73
C ARG A 126 -3.16 0.46 4.49
N ARG A 127 -1.89 0.79 4.28
CA ARG A 127 -1.32 2.03 4.84
C ARG A 127 -1.78 3.21 3.99
N TYR A 128 -2.91 3.78 4.36
CA TYR A 128 -3.53 4.92 3.69
C TYR A 128 -3.72 6.07 4.68
N ASP A 129 -3.45 7.29 4.24
CA ASP A 129 -3.76 8.51 4.97
C ASP A 129 -4.83 9.28 4.19
N ALA A 130 -6.01 9.44 4.80
CA ALA A 130 -7.14 10.13 4.21
C ALA A 130 -6.92 11.65 4.12
N ALA A 131 -6.16 12.24 5.05
CA ALA A 131 -5.91 13.68 5.10
C ALA A 131 -5.07 14.10 3.89
N THR A 132 -3.98 13.38 3.62
CA THR A 132 -3.11 13.64 2.46
C THR A 132 -3.52 12.88 1.20
N ARG A 133 -4.46 11.94 1.30
CA ARG A 133 -4.87 11.01 0.22
C ARG A 133 -3.70 10.22 -0.34
N THR A 134 -2.89 9.66 0.55
CA THR A 134 -1.66 8.98 0.17
C THR A 134 -1.71 7.52 0.52
N LEU A 135 -1.28 6.69 -0.44
CA LEU A 135 -1.11 5.25 -0.24
C LEU A 135 0.38 4.93 -0.07
N TYR A 136 0.77 4.45 1.10
CA TYR A 136 2.17 4.18 1.45
C TYR A 136 2.45 2.70 1.36
N ASN A 137 3.61 2.37 0.79
CA ASN A 137 4.12 1.00 0.77
C ASN A 137 3.01 -0.03 0.40
N PRO A 138 2.30 0.17 -0.73
CA PRO A 138 1.06 -0.56 -1.05
C PRO A 138 1.27 -2.07 -1.17
N ARG A 139 2.51 -2.52 -1.31
CA ARG A 139 2.89 -3.94 -1.21
C ARG A 139 2.71 -4.56 0.19
N MET A 140 2.51 -3.77 1.25
CA MET A 140 2.31 -4.27 2.63
C MET A 140 0.83 -4.44 2.98
N MET A 141 -0.04 -4.56 1.97
CA MET A 141 -1.43 -4.89 2.19
C MET A 141 -1.57 -6.28 2.82
N ILE A 142 -2.58 -6.42 3.65
CA ILE A 142 -2.91 -7.67 4.34
C ILE A 142 -4.42 -7.77 4.58
N PRO A 143 -5.05 -8.93 4.36
CA PRO A 143 -6.44 -9.13 4.75
C PRO A 143 -6.64 -8.97 6.26
N ALA A 144 -7.76 -8.38 6.66
CA ALA A 144 -8.18 -8.19 8.05
C ALA A 144 -8.12 -9.49 8.85
N TRP A 145 -8.47 -10.61 8.22
CA TRP A 145 -8.40 -11.96 8.79
C TRP A 145 -7.05 -12.29 9.45
N TYR A 146 -5.93 -11.75 8.94
CA TYR A 146 -4.61 -11.95 9.54
C TYR A 146 -4.37 -11.07 10.78
N LEU A 147 -5.04 -9.93 10.86
CA LEU A 147 -4.94 -8.98 11.96
C LEU A 147 -5.93 -9.33 13.09
N GLU A 148 -7.03 -10.01 12.75
CA GLU A 148 -8.03 -10.50 13.67
C GLU A 148 -7.58 -11.75 14.41
N GLU A 149 -7.91 -11.83 15.69
CA GLU A 149 -7.48 -12.90 16.60
C GLU A 149 -5.97 -13.14 16.50
N PRO A 150 -5.15 -12.12 16.85
CA PRO A 150 -3.71 -12.23 16.77
C PRO A 150 -3.22 -13.44 17.58
N ARG A 151 -2.20 -14.11 17.05
CA ARG A 151 -1.46 -15.15 17.76
C ARG A 151 -0.34 -14.51 18.56
N THR A 152 0.46 -15.34 19.22
CA THR A 152 1.62 -14.84 19.97
C THR A 152 2.91 -15.45 19.48
N ALA A 153 3.97 -14.66 19.39
CA ALA A 153 5.35 -15.12 19.23
C ALA A 153 6.22 -14.58 20.36
N ARG A 154 7.34 -15.24 20.65
CA ARG A 154 8.24 -14.84 21.74
C ARG A 154 9.38 -13.97 21.22
N ILE A 155 9.74 -12.95 21.98
CA ILE A 155 11.04 -12.29 21.89
C ILE A 155 11.66 -12.35 23.29
N GLY A 156 12.68 -13.19 23.45
CA GLY A 156 13.24 -13.53 24.75
C GLY A 156 12.21 -14.23 25.66
N THR A 157 11.93 -13.64 26.82
CA THR A 157 11.01 -14.21 27.82
C THR A 157 9.56 -13.76 27.66
N ARG A 158 9.30 -12.71 26.87
CA ARG A 158 7.98 -12.12 26.67
C ARG A 158 7.31 -12.63 25.39
N SER A 159 5.99 -12.72 25.44
CA SER A 159 5.13 -13.05 24.30
C SER A 159 4.48 -11.79 23.76
N TYR A 160 4.41 -11.65 22.44
CA TYR A 160 3.91 -10.46 21.76
C TYR A 160 2.87 -10.84 20.69
N PRO A 161 1.86 -9.98 20.44
CA PRO A 161 0.85 -10.24 19.42
C PRO A 161 1.48 -10.24 18.02
N VAL A 162 1.17 -11.25 17.24
CA VAL A 162 1.55 -11.40 15.84
C VAL A 162 0.31 -11.71 15.01
N VAL A 163 0.39 -11.43 13.71
CA VAL A 163 -0.67 -11.80 12.78
C VAL A 163 -0.99 -13.30 12.85
N ARG A 164 -2.26 -13.64 12.65
CA ARG A 164 -2.73 -15.01 12.42
C ARG A 164 -1.94 -15.61 11.25
N ASP A 165 -1.53 -16.89 11.36
CA ASP A 165 -0.70 -17.55 10.34
C ASP A 165 0.51 -16.72 9.88
N ALA A 166 1.32 -16.28 10.85
CA ALA A 166 2.53 -15.51 10.58
C ALA A 166 3.51 -16.20 9.62
N ALA A 167 3.53 -17.54 9.58
CA ALA A 167 4.39 -18.29 8.68
C ALA A 167 4.07 -18.01 7.20
N LEU A 168 2.78 -18.04 6.83
CA LEU A 168 2.37 -17.72 5.46
C LEU A 168 2.61 -16.24 5.12
N VAL A 169 2.34 -15.32 6.06
CA VAL A 169 2.63 -13.89 5.87
C VAL A 169 4.12 -13.66 5.62
N LEU A 170 4.99 -14.32 6.37
CA LEU A 170 6.44 -14.25 6.20
C LEU A 170 6.87 -14.89 4.88
N GLU A 171 6.32 -16.04 4.49
CA GLU A 171 6.61 -16.69 3.21
C GLU A 171 6.24 -15.78 2.02
N VAL A 172 5.06 -15.17 2.05
CA VAL A 172 4.62 -14.25 1.00
C VAL A 172 5.48 -12.97 0.99
N THR A 173 5.95 -12.50 2.15
CA THR A 173 6.73 -11.25 2.26
C THR A 173 8.21 -11.42 1.91
N TYR A 174 8.83 -12.53 2.32
CA TYR A 174 10.27 -12.78 2.24
C TYR A 174 10.65 -13.92 1.28
N GLY A 175 9.66 -14.65 0.75
CA GLY A 175 9.87 -15.80 -0.12
C GLY A 175 9.86 -17.15 0.63
N PRO A 176 9.92 -18.27 -0.10
CA PRO A 176 9.84 -19.62 0.48
C PRO A 176 10.97 -19.91 1.48
N ASP A 177 12.14 -19.31 1.28
CA ASP A 177 13.33 -19.53 2.11
C ASP A 177 13.42 -18.56 3.31
N TRP A 178 12.32 -17.90 3.71
CA TRP A 178 12.33 -16.89 4.79
C TRP A 178 12.91 -17.37 6.13
N ARG A 179 12.85 -18.69 6.37
CA ARG A 179 13.43 -19.33 7.55
C ARG A 179 14.96 -19.38 7.54
N ARG A 180 15.60 -19.20 6.38
CA ARG A 180 17.05 -19.12 6.27
C ARG A 180 17.49 -17.68 6.58
N PRO A 181 18.36 -17.47 7.59
CA PRO A 181 18.94 -16.15 7.82
C PRO A 181 19.72 -15.68 6.58
N ILE A 182 19.47 -14.44 6.17
CA ILE A 182 20.19 -13.79 5.08
C ILE A 182 21.29 -12.93 5.71
N ALA A 183 22.53 -13.09 5.24
CA ALA A 183 23.63 -12.25 5.69
C ALA A 183 23.45 -10.81 5.17
N PRO A 184 23.87 -9.77 5.91
CA PRO A 184 23.86 -8.41 5.40
C PRO A 184 24.59 -8.31 4.06
N GLY A 185 23.86 -7.91 3.02
CA GLY A 185 24.37 -7.77 1.65
C GLY A 185 24.09 -8.95 0.72
N ASP A 186 23.65 -10.10 1.23
CA ASP A 186 23.35 -11.31 0.44
C ASP A 186 21.87 -11.35 -0.01
N PHE A 187 21.39 -10.24 -0.58
CA PHE A 187 19.98 -10.10 -0.96
C PHE A 187 19.73 -10.56 -2.39
N THR A 188 18.67 -11.34 -2.59
CA THR A 188 18.27 -11.83 -3.91
C THR A 188 17.78 -10.69 -4.80
N ALA A 189 18.06 -10.78 -6.10
CA ALA A 189 17.53 -9.84 -7.08
C ALA A 189 15.99 -9.82 -7.00
N GLY A 190 15.40 -8.63 -6.93
CA GLY A 190 13.96 -8.47 -6.74
C GLY A 190 13.50 -8.37 -5.28
N SER A 191 14.42 -8.39 -4.32
CA SER A 191 14.15 -8.08 -2.91
C SER A 191 14.69 -6.71 -2.48
N ASN A 192 14.15 -6.19 -1.38
CA ASN A 192 14.64 -4.99 -0.72
C ASN A 192 16.04 -5.27 -0.14
N PRO A 193 17.11 -4.58 -0.57
CA PRO A 193 18.47 -4.85 -0.10
C PRO A 193 18.73 -4.42 1.35
N ARG A 194 17.71 -3.94 2.06
CA ARG A 194 17.80 -3.70 3.51
C ARG A 194 17.09 -4.77 4.32
N SER A 195 15.93 -5.23 3.86
CA SER A 195 15.07 -6.12 4.64
C SER A 195 14.96 -7.54 4.07
N GLY A 196 15.36 -7.78 2.83
CA GLY A 196 15.11 -9.04 2.11
C GLY A 196 13.65 -9.24 1.68
N ALA A 197 12.75 -8.29 1.95
CA ALA A 197 11.35 -8.40 1.54
C ALA A 197 11.21 -8.29 0.02
N VAL A 198 10.43 -9.18 -0.59
CA VAL A 198 10.20 -9.22 -2.04
C VAL A 198 9.48 -7.94 -2.50
N TYR A 199 9.91 -7.34 -3.61
CA TYR A 199 9.27 -6.12 -4.12
C TYR A 199 7.85 -6.36 -4.63
N ASP A 200 7.63 -7.51 -5.26
CA ASP A 200 6.36 -7.93 -5.84
C ASP A 200 5.71 -9.02 -4.98
N LYS A 201 5.23 -8.62 -3.80
CA LYS A 201 4.59 -9.50 -2.81
C LYS A 201 3.28 -10.08 -3.41
N PRO A 202 3.13 -11.40 -3.57
CA PRO A 202 1.92 -12.03 -4.10
C PRO A 202 0.80 -12.02 -3.07
N THR A 203 0.24 -10.84 -2.81
CA THR A 203 -0.78 -10.58 -1.76
C THR A 203 -2.07 -11.34 -2.03
N GLU A 204 -2.33 -11.68 -3.28
CA GLU A 204 -3.42 -12.54 -3.73
C GLU A 204 -3.42 -13.89 -2.99
N ARG A 205 -2.25 -14.48 -2.73
CA ARG A 205 -2.14 -15.73 -1.96
C ARG A 205 -2.68 -15.58 -0.54
N LEU A 206 -2.49 -14.41 0.09
CA LEU A 206 -3.02 -14.16 1.43
C LEU A 206 -4.54 -14.07 1.41
N ILE A 207 -5.11 -13.42 0.39
CA ILE A 207 -6.56 -13.30 0.19
C ILE A 207 -7.18 -14.67 -0.07
N GLU A 208 -6.63 -15.44 -1.01
CA GLU A 208 -7.07 -16.79 -1.34
C GLU A 208 -7.06 -17.70 -0.11
N HIS A 209 -5.98 -17.65 0.68
CA HIS A 209 -5.89 -18.40 1.91
C HIS A 209 -6.96 -17.96 2.92
N ALA A 210 -7.12 -16.66 3.18
CA ALA A 210 -8.13 -16.17 4.12
C ALA A 210 -9.55 -16.61 3.71
N LEU A 211 -9.89 -16.51 2.41
CA LEU A 211 -11.16 -16.98 1.86
C LEU A 211 -11.35 -18.49 2.05
N ALA A 212 -10.30 -19.29 1.83
CA ALA A 212 -10.33 -20.74 2.06
C ALA A 212 -10.56 -21.10 3.54
N GLN A 213 -10.19 -20.20 4.46
CA GLN A 213 -10.44 -20.32 5.90
C GLN A 213 -11.82 -19.76 6.32
N GLY A 214 -12.70 -19.45 5.37
CA GLY A 214 -14.06 -18.97 5.64
C GLY A 214 -14.18 -17.47 5.93
N TRP A 215 -13.14 -16.67 5.64
CA TRP A 215 -13.23 -15.22 5.72
C TRP A 215 -14.24 -14.67 4.71
N ASP A 216 -15.17 -13.82 5.14
CA ASP A 216 -16.21 -13.24 4.28
C ASP A 216 -15.86 -11.84 3.75
N GLY A 217 -14.86 -11.18 4.34
CA GLY A 217 -14.38 -9.87 3.94
C GLY A 217 -15.36 -8.73 4.15
N ASP A 218 -16.37 -8.88 5.03
CA ASP A 218 -17.45 -7.90 5.13
C ASP A 218 -17.25 -6.87 6.27
N TYR A 219 -16.65 -5.73 5.92
CA TYR A 219 -16.34 -4.63 6.86
C TYR A 219 -17.12 -3.36 6.51
N ARG A 220 -18.43 -3.49 6.29
CA ARG A 220 -19.30 -2.40 5.79
C ARG A 220 -19.34 -1.14 6.64
N ASP A 221 -18.93 -1.22 7.90
CA ASP A 221 -18.77 -0.09 8.82
C ASP A 221 -17.49 0.70 8.59
N ARG A 222 -16.56 0.18 7.78
CA ARG A 222 -15.28 0.82 7.44
C ARG A 222 -15.36 1.66 6.15
N PRO A 223 -14.40 2.56 5.90
CA PRO A 223 -14.37 3.36 4.69
C PRO A 223 -14.32 2.54 3.40
N SER A 224 -14.96 3.02 2.34
CA SER A 224 -15.01 2.28 1.08
C SER A 224 -13.71 2.28 0.27
N TRP A 225 -13.36 1.11 -0.29
CA TRP A 225 -12.28 0.98 -1.27
C TRP A 225 -12.81 0.93 -2.72
N PRO A 226 -12.13 1.57 -3.70
CA PRO A 226 -10.97 2.43 -3.52
C PRO A 226 -11.33 3.86 -3.10
N PRO A 227 -10.59 4.47 -2.16
CA PRO A 227 -10.70 5.89 -1.89
C PRO A 227 -10.03 6.67 -3.02
N ARG A 228 -10.17 8.00 -2.98
CA ARG A 228 -9.36 8.86 -3.84
C ARG A 228 -7.90 8.81 -3.39
N VAL A 229 -7.02 8.25 -4.22
CA VAL A 229 -5.56 8.27 -4.03
C VAL A 229 -4.95 9.36 -4.91
N THR A 230 -4.23 10.30 -4.29
CA THR A 230 -3.54 11.39 -5.00
C THR A 230 -2.04 11.13 -5.05
N TYR A 231 -1.46 10.62 -3.97
CA TYR A 231 -0.02 10.40 -3.85
C TYR A 231 0.32 8.97 -3.46
N VAL A 232 1.57 8.60 -3.74
CA VAL A 232 2.23 7.41 -3.20
C VAL A 232 3.60 7.77 -2.66
N ASN A 233 4.16 6.93 -1.80
CA ASN A 233 5.38 7.26 -1.05
C ASN A 233 6.70 7.03 -1.79
N SER A 234 6.68 6.51 -3.02
CA SER A 234 7.88 6.27 -3.83
C SER A 234 7.53 5.91 -5.28
N HIS A 235 8.51 6.03 -6.18
CA HIS A 235 8.39 5.56 -7.57
C HIS A 235 8.14 4.05 -7.66
N ALA A 236 8.71 3.27 -6.72
CA ALA A 236 8.44 1.83 -6.62
C ALA A 236 6.97 1.56 -6.27
N ALA A 237 6.42 2.27 -5.28
CA ALA A 237 5.01 2.20 -4.93
C ALA A 237 4.10 2.61 -6.10
N ARG A 238 4.47 3.67 -6.85
CA ARG A 238 3.76 4.05 -8.07
C ARG A 238 3.73 2.93 -9.09
N ARG A 239 4.88 2.36 -9.45
CA ARG A 239 4.94 1.23 -10.39
C ARG A 239 4.12 0.04 -9.93
N TRP A 240 4.15 -0.25 -8.63
CA TRP A 240 3.32 -1.30 -8.04
C TRP A 240 1.83 -1.01 -8.23
N VAL A 241 1.35 0.19 -7.88
CA VAL A 241 -0.06 0.56 -8.07
C VAL A 241 -0.49 0.45 -9.54
N PHE A 242 0.33 0.90 -10.48
CA PHE A 242 0.02 0.78 -11.91
C PHE A 242 -0.08 -0.68 -12.37
N ARG A 243 0.65 -1.60 -11.73
CA ARG A 243 0.64 -3.02 -12.08
C ARG A 243 -0.52 -3.76 -11.43
N HIS A 244 -0.79 -3.52 -10.14
CA HIS A 244 -1.70 -4.34 -9.34
C HIS A 244 -3.04 -3.68 -9.02
N GLU A 245 -3.12 -2.35 -9.09
CA GLU A 245 -4.32 -1.57 -8.75
C GLU A 245 -4.61 -0.50 -9.84
N PRO A 246 -4.67 -0.88 -11.13
CA PRO A 246 -4.80 0.08 -12.24
C PRO A 246 -6.08 0.93 -12.18
N GLU A 247 -7.12 0.47 -11.46
CA GLU A 247 -8.33 1.23 -11.19
C GLU A 247 -8.08 2.51 -10.37
N LEU A 248 -7.02 2.56 -9.55
CA LEU A 248 -6.63 3.75 -8.80
C LEU A 248 -6.09 4.86 -9.71
N VAL A 249 -5.57 4.48 -10.89
CA VAL A 249 -4.98 5.41 -11.86
C VAL A 249 -6.03 5.91 -12.86
N SER A 250 -7.07 5.13 -13.10
CA SER A 250 -8.11 5.42 -14.07
C SER A 250 -9.12 6.46 -13.56
N THR A 251 -8.88 7.72 -13.90
CA THR A 251 -9.76 8.86 -13.55
C THR A 251 -11.18 8.76 -14.14
N ASP A 252 -11.46 7.84 -15.08
CA ASP A 252 -12.75 7.72 -15.79
C ASP A 252 -13.59 6.48 -15.38
N ILE A 253 -13.04 5.47 -14.68
CA ILE A 253 -13.74 4.17 -14.46
C ILE A 253 -14.59 4.15 -13.18
N LEU A 254 -14.17 4.80 -12.10
CA LEU A 254 -14.88 4.73 -10.81
C LEU A 254 -16.25 5.44 -10.83
N THR A 255 -16.45 6.42 -11.73
CA THR A 255 -17.76 7.06 -11.94
C THR A 255 -18.80 6.12 -12.58
N ARG A 256 -18.39 4.96 -13.14
CA ARG A 256 -19.28 3.99 -13.81
C ARG A 256 -19.50 2.69 -13.04
N ALA A 257 -18.52 2.20 -12.29
CA ALA A 257 -18.59 0.89 -11.64
C ALA A 257 -19.54 0.84 -10.43
N HIS A 258 -19.63 1.91 -9.63
CA HIS A 258 -20.52 1.96 -8.46
C HIS A 258 -22.02 1.96 -8.82
N ARG A 259 -22.38 2.16 -10.09
CA ARG A 259 -23.78 2.20 -10.53
C ARG A 259 -24.35 0.83 -10.90
N LEU A 260 -23.58 -0.26 -10.83
CA LEU A 260 -23.98 -1.57 -11.38
C LEU A 260 -23.83 -2.79 -10.46
N ALA A 261 -23.29 -2.69 -9.24
CA ALA A 261 -23.07 -3.86 -8.39
C ALA A 261 -24.16 -4.01 -7.31
N GLY A 262 -25.37 -4.33 -7.74
CA GLY A 262 -26.38 -4.97 -6.90
C GLY A 262 -26.56 -6.42 -7.35
N ARG A 263 -25.90 -7.37 -6.67
CA ARG A 263 -26.15 -8.83 -6.55
C ARG A 263 -24.83 -9.61 -6.35
N ASP A 264 -24.90 -10.59 -5.45
CA ASP A 264 -23.91 -11.62 -5.08
C ASP A 264 -22.44 -11.16 -4.91
N ARG A 265 -22.04 -10.89 -3.67
CA ARG A 265 -20.75 -10.31 -3.29
C ARG A 265 -19.58 -11.29 -3.34
N ALA A 266 -19.78 -12.57 -3.07
CA ALA A 266 -18.72 -13.56 -3.25
C ALA A 266 -18.37 -13.70 -4.74
N ALA A 267 -19.38 -13.65 -5.61
CA ALA A 267 -19.16 -13.48 -7.05
C ALA A 267 -18.55 -12.12 -7.39
N GLY A 268 -18.92 -11.05 -6.67
CA GLY A 268 -18.34 -9.71 -6.81
C GLY A 268 -16.85 -9.62 -6.49
N LEU A 269 -16.40 -10.21 -5.38
CA LEU A 269 -14.99 -10.33 -4.98
C LEU A 269 -14.23 -11.23 -5.95
N ARG A 270 -14.77 -12.40 -6.32
CA ARG A 270 -14.18 -13.26 -7.36
C ARG A 270 -14.08 -12.54 -8.70
N ALA A 271 -15.09 -11.76 -9.09
CA ALA A 271 -15.08 -10.99 -10.33
C ALA A 271 -14.16 -9.77 -10.24
N HIS A 272 -14.02 -9.13 -9.08
CA HIS A 272 -13.06 -8.06 -8.85
C HIS A 272 -11.63 -8.62 -8.91
N HIS A 273 -11.38 -9.74 -8.25
CA HIS A 273 -10.14 -10.48 -8.32
C HIS A 273 -9.81 -10.91 -9.75
N GLN A 274 -10.77 -11.47 -10.49
CA GLN A 274 -10.58 -11.83 -11.90
C GLN A 274 -10.29 -10.59 -12.77
N ARG A 275 -11.02 -9.48 -12.59
CA ARG A 275 -10.74 -8.22 -13.28
C ARG A 275 -9.35 -7.67 -12.96
N ARG A 276 -8.89 -7.86 -11.72
CA ARG A 276 -7.55 -7.50 -11.27
C ARG A 276 -6.49 -8.38 -11.93
N LEU A 277 -6.71 -9.69 -12.01
CA LEU A 277 -5.85 -10.62 -12.77
C LEU A 277 -5.77 -10.22 -14.26
N ASP A 278 -6.90 -9.91 -14.88
CA ASP A 278 -6.97 -9.46 -16.27
C ASP A 278 -6.19 -8.14 -16.46
N ALA A 279 -6.31 -7.21 -15.50
CA ALA A 279 -5.61 -5.93 -15.54
C ALA A 279 -4.10 -6.06 -15.28
N ILE A 280 -3.67 -6.99 -14.41
CA ILE A 280 -2.26 -7.36 -14.22
C ILE A 280 -1.68 -7.90 -15.53
N ALA A 281 -2.41 -8.78 -16.24
CA ALA A 281 -1.98 -9.31 -17.53
C ALA A 281 -1.78 -8.18 -18.56
N ILE A 282 -2.66 -7.18 -18.59
CA ILE A 282 -2.51 -5.99 -19.43
C ILE A 282 -1.28 -5.17 -19.00
N GLY A 283 -1.06 -4.96 -17.70
CA GLY A 283 0.09 -4.24 -17.16
C GLY A 283 1.43 -4.91 -17.47
N GLN A 284 1.49 -6.25 -17.38
CA GLN A 284 2.65 -7.05 -17.77
C GLN A 284 2.93 -6.95 -19.27
N ALA A 285 1.88 -6.98 -20.11
CA ALA A 285 2.01 -6.79 -21.55
C ALA A 285 2.58 -5.39 -21.89
N PHE A 286 2.16 -4.35 -21.16
CA PHE A 286 2.68 -2.98 -21.32
C PHE A 286 4.16 -2.88 -20.90
N ALA A 287 4.53 -3.41 -19.73
CA ALA A 287 5.91 -3.41 -19.26
C ALA A 287 6.84 -4.20 -20.20
N ALA A 288 6.37 -5.34 -20.74
CA ALA A 288 7.10 -6.11 -21.74
C ALA A 288 7.24 -5.35 -23.07
N ALA A 289 6.22 -4.60 -23.49
CA ALA A 289 6.29 -3.72 -24.66
C ALA A 289 7.29 -2.58 -24.47
N GLU A 290 7.29 -1.93 -23.31
CA GLU A 290 8.23 -0.86 -22.95
C GLU A 290 9.69 -1.37 -22.91
N ALA A 291 9.92 -2.52 -22.27
CA ALA A 291 11.25 -3.14 -22.22
C ALA A 291 11.74 -3.58 -23.61
N ARG A 292 10.85 -4.11 -24.46
CA ARG A 292 11.18 -4.40 -25.88
C ARG A 292 11.52 -3.13 -26.63
N TRP A 293 10.72 -2.08 -26.48
CA TRP A 293 10.93 -0.78 -27.10
C TRP A 293 12.30 -0.20 -26.71
N GLN A 294 12.63 -0.13 -25.41
CA GLN A 294 13.92 0.36 -24.92
C GLN A 294 15.12 -0.46 -25.47
N ARG A 295 15.01 -1.79 -25.52
CA ARG A 295 16.05 -2.65 -26.12
C ARG A 295 16.24 -2.40 -27.62
N THR A 296 15.14 -2.14 -28.35
CA THR A 296 15.21 -1.84 -29.78
C THR A 296 15.71 -0.43 -30.07
N GLN A 297 15.49 0.55 -29.20
CA GLN A 297 15.94 1.94 -29.40
C GLN A 297 17.47 2.05 -29.54
N HIS A 298 18.23 1.23 -28.80
CA HIS A 298 19.70 1.25 -28.85
C HIS A 298 20.32 0.59 -30.09
N ARG A 299 19.55 -0.18 -30.86
CA ARG A 299 20.05 -0.94 -32.03
C ARG A 299 19.59 -0.42 -33.40
N ARG A 300 18.73 0.60 -33.43
CA ARG A 300 18.09 1.07 -34.66
C ARG A 300 18.81 2.23 -35.31
N SER A 301 18.84 2.23 -36.64
CA SER A 301 19.41 3.32 -37.44
C SER A 301 18.62 4.62 -37.24
N ARG A 302 19.21 5.75 -37.61
CA ARG A 302 18.56 7.07 -37.48
C ARG A 302 17.24 7.14 -38.27
N GLU A 303 17.16 6.46 -39.41
CA GLU A 303 15.97 6.40 -40.27
C GLU A 303 14.85 5.57 -39.63
N GLU A 304 15.16 4.43 -39.01
CA GLU A 304 14.17 3.62 -38.30
C GLU A 304 13.59 4.34 -37.07
N ARG A 305 14.39 5.21 -36.42
CA ARG A 305 13.89 6.08 -35.36
C ARG A 305 12.91 7.12 -35.89
N GLN A 306 13.17 7.71 -37.05
CA GLN A 306 12.27 8.69 -37.67
C GLN A 306 10.92 8.08 -38.08
N VAL A 307 10.92 6.86 -38.63
CA VAL A 307 9.68 6.14 -38.95
C VAL A 307 8.85 5.86 -37.70
N LEU A 308 9.47 5.37 -36.63
CA LEU A 308 8.77 5.13 -35.36
C LEU A 308 8.27 6.41 -34.68
N GLU A 309 9.03 7.51 -34.77
CA GLU A 309 8.59 8.81 -34.28
C GLU A 309 7.39 9.33 -35.07
N ALA A 310 7.37 9.11 -36.38
CA ALA A 310 6.23 9.41 -37.25
C ALA A 310 5.00 8.55 -36.90
N GLU A 311 5.17 7.23 -36.72
CA GLU A 311 4.08 6.32 -36.30
C GLU A 311 3.52 6.67 -34.91
N LEU A 312 4.40 7.01 -33.96
CA LEU A 312 3.99 7.43 -32.62
C LEU A 312 3.29 8.80 -32.65
N ALA A 313 3.75 9.73 -33.50
CA ALA A 313 3.09 11.00 -33.72
C ALA A 313 1.69 10.81 -34.34
N GLU A 314 1.56 9.91 -35.31
CA GLU A 314 0.28 9.58 -35.93
C GLU A 314 -0.68 8.90 -34.92
N PHE A 315 -0.18 7.97 -34.11
CA PHE A 315 -0.97 7.36 -33.04
C PHE A 315 -1.46 8.41 -32.03
N ARG A 316 -0.58 9.33 -31.61
CA ARG A 316 -0.95 10.45 -30.73
C ARG A 316 -1.99 11.37 -31.37
N ALA A 317 -1.88 11.64 -32.68
CA ALA A 317 -2.86 12.42 -33.42
C ALA A 317 -4.23 11.73 -33.46
N ARG A 318 -4.28 10.43 -33.76
CA ARG A 318 -5.53 9.64 -33.73
C ARG A 318 -6.16 9.59 -32.33
N GLU A 319 -5.36 9.48 -31.27
CA GLU A 319 -5.85 9.56 -29.89
C GLU A 319 -6.36 10.97 -29.53
N ALA A 320 -5.66 12.03 -29.97
CA ALA A 320 -6.11 13.40 -29.79
C ALA A 320 -7.44 13.66 -30.52
N GLU A 321 -7.59 13.15 -31.73
CA GLU A 321 -8.84 13.20 -32.51
C GLU A 321 -9.96 12.41 -31.81
N ARG A 322 -9.69 11.19 -31.32
CA ARG A 322 -10.65 10.42 -30.52
C ARG A 322 -11.10 11.19 -29.28
N ARG A 323 -10.18 11.84 -28.57
CA ARG A 323 -10.49 12.70 -27.41
C ARG A 323 -11.29 13.94 -27.82
N HIS A 324 -10.97 14.55 -28.95
CA HIS A 324 -11.73 15.68 -29.50
C HIS A 324 -13.16 15.25 -29.86
N ARG A 325 -13.32 14.14 -30.59
CA ARG A 325 -14.62 13.56 -30.96
C ARG A 325 -15.45 13.20 -29.72
N ARG A 326 -14.83 12.63 -28.69
CA ARG A 326 -15.49 12.37 -27.40
C ARG A 326 -15.94 13.66 -26.70
N ARG A 327 -15.11 14.72 -26.70
CA ARG A 327 -15.49 16.04 -26.17
C ARG A 327 -16.65 16.66 -26.96
N TRP A 328 -16.62 16.54 -28.28
CA TRP A 328 -17.69 17.02 -29.16
C TRP A 328 -19.00 16.26 -28.95
N LEU A 329 -18.96 14.93 -28.87
CA LEU A 329 -20.14 14.11 -28.53
C LEU A 329 -20.67 14.41 -27.12
N ARG A 330 -19.81 14.75 -26.15
CA ARG A 330 -20.24 15.23 -24.82
C ARG A 330 -20.92 16.60 -24.88
N ARG A 331 -20.51 17.50 -25.78
CA ARG A 331 -21.20 18.78 -26.03
C ARG A 331 -22.57 18.57 -26.66
N LEU A 332 -22.69 17.65 -27.62
CA LEU A 332 -23.98 17.29 -28.23
C LEU A 332 -24.93 16.58 -27.27
N ARG A 333 -24.39 15.86 -26.29
CA ARG A 333 -25.16 15.20 -25.22
C ARG A 333 -25.45 16.10 -24.02
N ARG A 334 -25.10 17.39 -24.04
CA ARG A 334 -25.65 18.32 -23.05
C ARG A 334 -27.17 18.38 -23.29
N PRO A 335 -28.00 17.99 -22.31
CA PRO A 335 -29.44 18.14 -22.47
C PRO A 335 -29.74 19.62 -22.68
N VAL A 336 -30.54 19.91 -23.69
CA VAL A 336 -31.18 21.21 -23.90
C VAL A 336 -32.08 21.48 -22.69
N ARG A 337 -31.47 21.92 -21.58
CA ARG A 337 -32.17 22.33 -20.35
C ARG A 337 -33.10 23.54 -20.60
N SER A 338 -33.13 24.11 -21.81
CA SER A 338 -34.07 25.17 -22.17
C SER A 338 -35.47 24.67 -22.51
N LEU A 339 -35.69 23.40 -22.91
CA LEU A 339 -37.04 22.95 -23.30
C LEU A 339 -37.91 22.44 -22.13
N GLN A 340 -37.30 21.86 -21.08
CA GLN A 340 -38.05 21.47 -19.88
C GLN A 340 -38.42 22.68 -19.01
N ASN A 341 -37.57 23.71 -18.96
CA ASN A 341 -37.88 24.98 -18.28
C ASN A 341 -38.96 25.80 -19.00
N LEU A 342 -39.08 25.68 -20.32
CA LEU A 342 -40.16 26.31 -21.10
C LEU A 342 -41.53 25.63 -20.88
N ARG A 343 -41.55 24.30 -20.68
CA ARG A 343 -42.79 23.57 -20.34
C ARG A 343 -43.24 23.80 -18.88
N ALA A 344 -42.30 23.97 -17.94
CA ALA A 344 -42.63 24.31 -16.56
C ALA A 344 -43.17 25.75 -16.39
N ARG A 345 -42.71 26.71 -17.22
CA ARG A 345 -43.23 28.09 -17.22
C ARG A 345 -44.61 28.25 -17.86
N ARG A 346 -45.02 27.37 -18.78
CA ARG A 346 -46.36 27.37 -19.39
C ARG A 346 -47.46 26.72 -18.52
N ARG A 347 -47.10 26.05 -17.41
CA ARG A 347 -48.07 25.49 -16.45
C ARG A 347 -48.31 26.38 -15.22
N ARG A 348 -47.68 27.56 -15.17
CA ARG A 348 -47.81 28.55 -14.08
C ARG A 348 -48.41 29.88 -14.55
N ARG A 349 -48.93 29.92 -15.77
CA ARG A 349 -49.87 30.91 -16.28
C ARG A 349 -51.09 30.14 -16.72
#